data_AF-A0A7C7HQ94-F1
#
_entry.id   AF-A0A7C7HQ94-F1
#
_cell.length_a   1.000
_cell.length_b   1.000
_cell.length_c   1.000
_cell.angle_alpha   90.00
_cell.angle_beta   90.00
_cell.angle_gamma   90.00
#
_symmetry.space_group_name_H-M   'P 1'
#
loop_
_entity.id
_entity.type
_entity.pdbx_description
1 polymer ?
#
loop_
_entity_poly.entity_id
_entity_poly.type
_entity_poly.pdbx_seq_one_letter_code
_entity_poly.pdbx_strand_id
1 'polypeptide(L)'
;MHFLEAGFDQAARPLLLLLHGFPELAYSWRKIMLPLAAAGFHVVALDQRGYGETRGWDNRYEGDLASFRFLNLVQDTLGLVWALGYQTVSAVVGHDFGSSVAGCCALIRPDVFRSVVMMSAPFTGAPAFVNDEANKDPRLPYAPATKGKDIHAALTELTPPRKHYQWYYSTPDANANMWRSPDGVHAFLRAYYHHKSADWKLNQPFKLNAWRAEDLAQLPRYYIMDLDQGMAETVAPEMPSAKHIASCRWLTEDELSHYSRTYEATGFQGGL
;
A
#
# COMPACT_ATOMS: atom_id res chain seq x y z
N MET A 1 -18.80 -1.68 2.09
CA MET A 1 -17.39 -2.11 1.99
C MET A 1 -17.37 -3.45 1.29
N HIS A 2 -16.52 -3.62 0.30
CA HIS A 2 -16.29 -4.92 -0.32
C HIS A 2 -15.21 -5.67 0.48
N PHE A 3 -15.40 -6.98 0.63
CA PHE A 3 -14.44 -7.86 1.27
C PHE A 3 -14.59 -9.28 0.74
N LEU A 4 -13.50 -10.04 0.85
CA LEU A 4 -13.46 -11.49 0.67
C LEU A 4 -13.41 -12.12 2.06
N GLU A 5 -14.06 -13.26 2.23
CA GLU A 5 -14.02 -14.03 3.48
C GLU A 5 -13.80 -15.51 3.24
N ALA A 6 -13.12 -16.16 4.18
CA ALA A 6 -12.88 -17.60 4.20
C ALA A 6 -12.99 -18.13 5.63
N GLY A 7 -13.48 -19.36 5.76
CA GLY A 7 -13.63 -19.99 7.08
C GLY A 7 -14.79 -19.45 7.92
N PHE A 8 -15.82 -18.87 7.29
CA PHE A 8 -17.05 -18.40 7.92
C PHE A 8 -18.10 -19.51 8.15
N ASP A 9 -17.81 -20.74 7.73
CA ASP A 9 -18.70 -21.90 7.77
C ASP A 9 -18.93 -22.48 9.17
N GLN A 10 -18.10 -22.11 10.14
CA GLN A 10 -18.21 -22.55 11.53
C GLN A 10 -18.35 -21.35 12.46
N ALA A 11 -19.29 -21.45 13.39
CA ALA A 11 -19.51 -20.41 14.39
C ALA A 11 -18.29 -20.25 15.31
N ALA A 12 -18.10 -19.03 15.81
CA ALA A 12 -17.12 -18.67 16.85
C ALA A 12 -15.63 -18.89 16.50
N ARG A 13 -15.26 -18.92 15.22
CA ARG A 13 -13.85 -18.91 14.83
C ARG A 13 -13.21 -17.54 15.11
N PRO A 14 -11.96 -17.48 15.61
CA PRO A 14 -11.24 -16.22 15.81
C PRO A 14 -11.07 -15.45 14.50
N LEU A 15 -11.34 -14.14 14.53
CA LEU A 15 -11.27 -13.27 13.36
C LEU A 15 -9.83 -12.82 13.08
N LEU A 16 -9.40 -12.96 11.81
CA LEU A 16 -8.22 -12.33 11.25
C LEU A 16 -8.65 -11.31 10.19
N LEU A 17 -8.11 -10.09 10.26
CA LEU A 17 -8.30 -9.06 9.24
C LEU A 17 -7.03 -8.85 8.43
N LEU A 18 -7.16 -8.79 7.12
CA LEU A 18 -6.05 -8.63 6.18
C LEU A 18 -6.21 -7.32 5.37
N LEU A 19 -5.21 -6.42 5.47
CA LEU A 19 -5.21 -5.08 4.89
C LEU A 19 -4.11 -4.97 3.83
N HIS A 20 -4.51 -4.83 2.56
CA HIS A 20 -3.58 -4.73 1.42
C HIS A 20 -2.91 -3.33 1.33
N GLY A 21 -1.99 -3.15 0.38
CA GLY A 21 -1.38 -1.86 0.06
C GLY A 21 -1.80 -1.29 -1.29
N PHE A 22 -0.99 -0.38 -1.84
CA PHE A 22 -1.21 0.20 -3.17
C PHE A 22 -0.25 -0.39 -4.23
N PRO A 23 -0.72 -0.74 -5.44
CA PRO A 23 -2.09 -0.76 -5.94
C PRO A 23 -2.67 -2.18 -5.82
N GLU A 24 -2.75 -2.70 -4.60
CA GLU A 24 -3.31 -4.03 -4.35
C GLU A 24 -4.80 -3.96 -4.01
N LEU A 25 -5.41 -5.14 -3.91
CA LEU A 25 -6.83 -5.35 -3.57
C LEU A 25 -6.91 -6.43 -2.49
N ALA A 26 -8.10 -6.66 -1.92
CA ALA A 26 -8.38 -7.81 -1.05
C ALA A 26 -7.89 -9.14 -1.66
N TYR A 27 -7.99 -9.26 -2.99
CA TYR A 27 -7.55 -10.43 -3.76
C TYR A 27 -6.05 -10.74 -3.65
N SER A 28 -5.21 -9.81 -3.22
CA SER A 28 -3.79 -10.08 -2.93
C SER A 28 -3.57 -11.10 -1.83
N TRP A 29 -4.55 -11.25 -0.94
CA TRP A 29 -4.49 -12.21 0.15
C TRP A 29 -4.94 -13.63 -0.25
N ARG A 30 -5.44 -13.85 -1.47
CA ARG A 30 -6.03 -15.12 -1.93
C ARG A 30 -5.20 -16.37 -1.62
N LYS A 31 -3.87 -16.27 -1.67
CA LYS A 31 -2.94 -17.39 -1.45
C LYS A 31 -2.74 -17.74 0.02
N ILE A 32 -3.13 -16.86 0.94
CA ILE A 32 -3.00 -17.10 2.39
C ILE A 32 -4.34 -17.25 3.12
N MET A 33 -5.43 -16.74 2.53
CA MET A 33 -6.76 -16.81 3.16
C MET A 33 -7.19 -18.26 3.45
N LEU A 34 -7.09 -19.15 2.45
CA LEU A 34 -7.50 -20.55 2.62
C LEU A 34 -6.61 -21.32 3.63
N PRO A 35 -5.26 -21.21 3.59
CA PRO A 35 -4.42 -21.79 4.65
C PRO A 35 -4.76 -21.31 6.06
N LEU A 36 -5.02 -20.01 6.24
CA LEU A 36 -5.41 -19.46 7.54
C LEU A 36 -6.80 -19.95 7.98
N ALA A 37 -7.76 -20.03 7.06
CA ALA A 37 -9.07 -20.59 7.34
C ALA A 37 -9.00 -22.07 7.75
N ALA A 38 -8.18 -22.86 7.06
CA ALA A 38 -7.92 -24.27 7.41
C ALA A 38 -7.25 -24.43 8.77
N ALA A 39 -6.50 -23.41 9.24
CA ALA A 39 -5.94 -23.35 10.59
C ALA A 39 -6.97 -22.95 11.66
N GLY A 40 -8.24 -22.77 11.31
CA GLY A 40 -9.35 -22.54 12.25
C GLY A 40 -9.75 -21.09 12.44
N PHE A 41 -9.30 -20.17 11.59
CA PHE A 41 -9.67 -18.75 11.66
C PHE A 41 -10.83 -18.41 10.73
N HIS A 42 -11.61 -17.39 11.11
CA HIS A 42 -12.42 -16.64 10.15
C HIS A 42 -11.54 -15.54 9.57
N VAL A 43 -11.29 -15.57 8.26
CA VAL A 43 -10.31 -14.69 7.62
C VAL A 43 -11.03 -13.74 6.69
N VAL A 44 -10.85 -12.44 6.90
CA VAL A 44 -11.49 -11.40 6.09
C VAL A 44 -10.42 -10.48 5.50
N ALA A 45 -10.44 -10.34 4.19
CA ALA A 45 -9.61 -9.40 3.45
C ALA A 45 -10.53 -8.33 2.84
N LEU A 46 -10.37 -7.06 3.21
CA LEU A 46 -11.20 -5.98 2.69
C LEU A 46 -10.50 -5.18 1.59
N ASP A 47 -11.28 -4.68 0.64
CA ASP A 47 -10.85 -3.55 -0.15
C ASP A 47 -11.01 -2.30 0.72
N GLN A 48 -9.89 -1.63 1.00
CA GLN A 48 -9.91 -0.41 1.80
C GLN A 48 -10.63 0.73 1.06
N ARG A 49 -11.03 1.77 1.80
CA ARG A 49 -11.58 3.00 1.20
C ARG A 49 -10.64 3.50 0.09
N GLY A 50 -11.19 3.77 -1.09
CA GLY A 50 -10.40 4.19 -2.25
C GLY A 50 -10.02 3.07 -3.20
N TYR A 51 -10.28 1.82 -2.84
CA TYR A 51 -9.82 0.63 -3.57
C TYR A 51 -10.97 -0.27 -3.96
N GLY A 52 -10.73 -1.00 -5.06
CA GLY A 52 -11.55 -2.11 -5.50
C GLY A 52 -13.03 -1.80 -5.59
N GLU A 53 -13.84 -2.69 -5.02
CA GLU A 53 -15.31 -2.57 -5.07
C GLU A 53 -15.91 -1.89 -3.84
N THR A 54 -15.07 -1.42 -2.89
CA THR A 54 -15.57 -0.53 -1.84
C THR A 54 -16.10 0.76 -2.49
N ARG A 55 -17.08 1.42 -1.88
CA ARG A 55 -17.70 2.65 -2.40
C ARG A 55 -18.02 3.61 -1.25
N GLY A 56 -18.36 4.86 -1.60
CA GLY A 56 -18.87 5.86 -0.65
C GLY A 56 -17.87 6.95 -0.23
N TRP A 57 -16.80 7.16 -1.00
CA TRP A 57 -15.88 8.28 -0.82
C TRP A 57 -15.96 9.27 -1.99
N ASP A 58 -15.40 10.47 -1.80
CA ASP A 58 -15.21 11.45 -2.87
C ASP A 58 -13.98 11.06 -3.70
N ASN A 59 -14.20 10.62 -4.93
CA ASN A 59 -13.16 10.11 -5.82
C ASN A 59 -12.54 11.20 -6.72
N ARG A 60 -12.74 12.48 -6.41
CA ARG A 60 -12.15 13.60 -7.15
C ARG A 60 -10.77 13.93 -6.59
N TYR A 61 -9.85 14.35 -7.45
CA TYR A 61 -8.53 14.85 -7.02
C TYR A 61 -8.66 16.01 -6.01
N GLU A 62 -9.56 16.97 -6.27
CA GLU A 62 -9.88 18.10 -5.37
C GLU A 62 -10.90 17.71 -4.27
N GLY A 63 -11.04 16.43 -3.97
CA GLY A 63 -11.95 15.91 -2.94
C GLY A 63 -11.44 16.16 -1.52
N ASP A 64 -12.32 15.99 -0.52
CA ASP A 64 -11.91 16.14 0.89
C ASP A 64 -11.06 14.96 1.39
N LEU A 65 -9.76 15.20 1.48
CA LEU A 65 -8.78 14.25 2.02
C LEU A 65 -8.98 13.94 3.51
N ALA A 66 -9.75 14.74 4.26
CA ALA A 66 -10.04 14.43 5.66
C ALA A 66 -10.71 13.06 5.81
N SER A 67 -11.48 12.64 4.80
CA SER A 67 -12.11 11.32 4.75
C SER A 67 -11.11 10.15 4.71
N PHE A 68 -9.88 10.38 4.25
CA PHE A 68 -8.82 9.36 4.16
C PHE A 68 -7.84 9.34 5.35
N ARG A 69 -8.08 10.17 6.38
CA ARG A 69 -7.25 10.17 7.60
C ARG A 69 -7.28 8.80 8.28
N PHE A 70 -6.17 8.41 8.92
CA PHE A 70 -6.05 7.11 9.60
C PHE A 70 -7.17 6.82 10.61
N LEU A 71 -7.68 7.82 11.34
CA LEU A 71 -8.82 7.62 12.24
C LEU A 71 -10.07 7.11 11.51
N ASN A 72 -10.34 7.62 10.31
CA ASN A 72 -11.47 7.19 9.49
C ASN A 72 -11.21 5.80 8.88
N LEU A 73 -9.98 5.50 8.46
CA LEU A 73 -9.62 4.16 7.97
C LEU A 73 -9.71 3.10 9.08
N VAL A 74 -9.38 3.45 10.33
CA VAL A 74 -9.57 2.57 11.50
C VAL A 74 -11.06 2.46 11.85
N GLN A 75 -11.84 3.52 11.69
CA GLN A 75 -13.28 3.45 11.87
C GLN A 75 -13.95 2.53 10.84
N ASP A 76 -13.49 2.56 9.60
CA ASP A 76 -13.91 1.65 8.53
C ASP A 76 -13.66 0.18 8.94
N THR A 77 -12.48 -0.16 9.46
CA THR A 77 -12.18 -1.52 9.93
C THR A 77 -13.04 -1.92 11.12
N LEU A 78 -13.21 -1.04 12.12
CA LEU A 78 -14.11 -1.29 13.27
C LEU A 78 -15.55 -1.52 12.84
N GLY A 79 -16.05 -0.71 11.90
CA GLY A 79 -17.39 -0.85 11.36
C GLY A 79 -17.60 -2.23 10.73
N LEU A 80 -16.62 -2.73 9.97
CA LEU A 80 -16.66 -4.08 9.42
C LEU A 80 -16.63 -5.16 10.53
N VAL A 81 -15.74 -5.05 11.51
CA VAL A 81 -15.64 -6.00 12.64
C VAL A 81 -16.99 -6.16 13.35
N TRP A 82 -17.64 -5.04 13.67
CA TRP A 82 -18.94 -5.06 14.34
C TRP A 82 -20.07 -5.57 13.43
N ALA A 83 -20.05 -5.22 12.14
CA ALA A 83 -21.02 -5.73 11.17
C ALA A 83 -20.92 -7.26 10.99
N LEU A 84 -19.72 -7.82 11.15
CA LEU A 84 -19.48 -9.27 11.16
C LEU A 84 -19.84 -9.94 12.49
N GLY A 85 -20.30 -9.18 13.50
CA GLY A 85 -20.70 -9.70 14.81
C GLY A 85 -19.54 -9.94 15.78
N TYR A 86 -18.34 -9.48 15.47
CA TYR A 86 -17.17 -9.62 16.33
C TYR A 86 -17.00 -8.42 17.26
N GLN A 87 -16.52 -8.67 18.47
CA GLN A 87 -16.13 -7.61 19.42
C GLN A 87 -14.61 -7.40 19.43
N THR A 88 -13.85 -8.42 19.07
CA THR A 88 -12.38 -8.41 19.02
C THR A 88 -11.88 -9.09 17.75
N VAL A 89 -10.67 -8.72 17.35
CA VAL A 89 -9.93 -9.30 16.23
C VAL A 89 -8.69 -9.97 16.82
N SER A 90 -8.48 -11.26 16.51
CA SER A 90 -7.31 -11.99 17.02
C SER A 90 -6.01 -11.42 16.46
N ALA A 91 -5.96 -11.11 15.16
CA ALA A 91 -4.87 -10.35 14.57
C ALA A 91 -5.34 -9.48 13.40
N VAL A 92 -4.79 -8.27 13.29
CA VAL A 92 -4.83 -7.47 12.07
C VAL A 92 -3.48 -7.57 11.36
N VAL A 93 -3.50 -7.95 10.10
CA VAL A 93 -2.33 -8.15 9.24
C VAL A 93 -2.34 -7.07 8.17
N GLY A 94 -1.27 -6.31 8.06
CA GLY A 94 -1.11 -5.28 7.05
C GLY A 94 0.10 -5.52 6.15
N HIS A 95 -0.04 -5.13 4.88
CA HIS A 95 1.04 -5.06 3.89
C HIS A 95 1.09 -3.68 3.25
N ASP A 96 2.30 -3.14 3.04
CA ASP A 96 2.51 -1.81 2.43
C ASP A 96 1.67 -0.72 3.15
N PHE A 97 0.78 0.03 2.49
CA PHE A 97 -0.08 1.02 3.15
C PHE A 97 -0.99 0.40 4.22
N GLY A 98 -1.44 -0.84 4.00
CA GLY A 98 -2.20 -1.61 4.98
C GLY A 98 -1.42 -1.89 6.27
N SER A 99 -0.08 -1.91 6.24
CA SER A 99 0.74 -2.01 7.46
C SER A 99 0.57 -0.79 8.36
N SER A 100 0.50 0.41 7.78
CA SER A 100 0.25 1.64 8.53
C SER A 100 -1.15 1.64 9.16
N VAL A 101 -2.17 1.21 8.41
CA VAL A 101 -3.54 1.10 8.91
C VAL A 101 -3.63 0.04 10.02
N ALA A 102 -2.99 -1.12 9.86
CA ALA A 102 -2.94 -2.18 10.88
C ALA A 102 -2.25 -1.70 12.17
N GLY A 103 -1.12 -0.99 12.05
CA GLY A 103 -0.43 -0.36 13.18
C GLY A 103 -1.31 0.64 13.91
N CYS A 104 -2.02 1.51 13.18
CA CYS A 104 -2.98 2.44 13.74
C CYS A 104 -4.17 1.74 14.42
N CYS A 105 -4.70 0.65 13.86
CA CYS A 105 -5.77 -0.14 14.48
C CYS A 105 -5.36 -0.62 15.87
N ALA A 106 -4.19 -1.26 15.98
CA ALA A 106 -3.66 -1.77 17.24
C ALA A 106 -3.31 -0.65 18.24
N LEU A 107 -2.81 0.48 17.75
CA LEU A 107 -2.47 1.64 18.58
C LEU A 107 -3.72 2.32 19.16
N ILE A 108 -4.77 2.51 18.36
CA ILE A 108 -5.96 3.29 18.74
C ILE A 108 -6.97 2.43 19.51
N ARG A 109 -7.13 1.16 19.14
CA ARG A 109 -8.09 0.22 19.75
C ARG A 109 -7.42 -1.10 20.16
N PRO A 110 -6.45 -1.07 21.09
CA PRO A 110 -5.83 -2.29 21.61
C PRO A 110 -6.81 -3.22 22.35
N ASP A 111 -7.97 -2.69 22.75
CA ASP A 111 -9.09 -3.46 23.29
C ASP A 111 -9.77 -4.35 22.24
N VAL A 112 -9.77 -3.93 20.97
CA VAL A 112 -10.36 -4.69 19.85
C VAL A 112 -9.31 -5.52 19.12
N PHE A 113 -8.19 -4.93 18.74
CA PHE A 113 -7.16 -5.58 17.92
C PHE A 113 -6.07 -6.19 18.82
N ARG A 114 -6.14 -7.50 19.03
CA ARG A 114 -5.35 -8.20 20.05
C ARG A 114 -3.90 -8.45 19.66
N SER A 115 -3.61 -8.51 18.37
CA SER A 115 -2.26 -8.61 17.83
C SER A 115 -2.17 -7.97 16.45
N VAL A 116 -0.94 -7.65 16.02
CA VAL A 116 -0.67 -6.98 14.74
C VAL A 116 0.50 -7.63 14.03
N VAL A 117 0.37 -7.81 12.71
CA VAL A 117 1.46 -8.24 11.82
C VAL A 117 1.61 -7.17 10.74
N MET A 118 2.84 -6.73 10.49
CA MET A 118 3.16 -5.68 9.51
C MET A 118 4.19 -6.20 8.51
N MET A 119 3.94 -5.97 7.23
CA MET A 119 4.75 -6.49 6.12
C MET A 119 5.17 -5.35 5.18
N SER A 120 6.41 -5.42 4.71
CA SER A 120 6.98 -4.59 3.61
C SER A 120 7.07 -3.07 3.82
N ALA A 121 6.35 -2.49 4.77
CA ALA A 121 6.45 -1.09 5.16
C ALA A 121 6.59 -0.96 6.69
N PRO A 122 7.55 -0.17 7.19
CA PRO A 122 7.70 0.06 8.62
C PRO A 122 6.57 0.95 9.15
N PHE A 123 6.06 0.64 10.34
CA PHE A 123 5.18 1.54 11.07
C PHE A 123 6.02 2.52 11.89
N THR A 124 5.78 3.82 11.69
CA THR A 124 6.55 4.91 12.31
C THR A 124 6.17 5.17 13.77
N GLY A 125 5.31 4.34 14.36
CA GLY A 125 4.91 4.46 15.76
C GLY A 125 3.83 5.52 16.00
N ALA A 126 3.54 5.76 17.27
CA ALA A 126 2.58 6.78 17.68
C ALA A 126 3.08 8.19 17.32
N PRO A 127 2.19 9.14 17.00
CA PRO A 127 2.56 10.53 16.83
C PRO A 127 3.29 11.07 18.07
N ALA A 128 4.30 11.91 17.86
CA ALA A 128 4.94 12.64 18.96
C ALA A 128 3.94 13.62 19.60
N PHE A 129 3.93 13.69 20.93
CA PHE A 129 3.16 14.71 21.63
C PHE A 129 3.89 16.05 21.56
N VAL A 130 3.20 17.13 21.20
CA VAL A 130 3.81 18.48 21.19
C VAL A 130 4.11 18.87 22.65
N ASN A 131 5.38 19.16 22.95
CA ASN A 131 5.94 19.57 24.26
C ASN A 131 6.29 18.48 25.29
N ASP A 132 6.46 17.21 24.91
CA ASP A 132 6.94 16.20 25.85
C ASP A 132 8.48 16.15 25.90
N GLU A 133 9.08 16.24 27.11
CA GLU A 133 10.49 15.91 27.37
C GLU A 133 10.80 14.46 26.94
N ALA A 134 9.79 13.58 26.86
CA ALA A 134 9.89 12.23 26.32
C ALA A 134 10.25 12.17 24.82
N ASN A 135 10.05 13.24 24.05
CA ASN A 135 10.51 13.32 22.65
C ASN A 135 12.04 13.40 22.52
N LYS A 136 12.77 13.48 23.65
CA LYS A 136 14.23 13.34 23.68
C LYS A 136 14.67 11.86 23.73
N ASP A 137 13.74 10.91 23.84
CA ASP A 137 14.07 9.48 23.79
C ASP A 137 14.60 9.14 22.38
N PRO A 138 15.89 8.78 22.25
CA PRO A 138 16.50 8.47 20.95
C PRO A 138 15.92 7.22 20.28
N ARG A 139 15.04 6.47 20.97
CA ARG A 139 14.30 5.32 20.42
C ARG A 139 13.02 5.71 19.70
N LEU A 140 12.50 6.94 19.90
CA LEU A 140 11.31 7.41 19.18
C LEU A 140 11.73 7.86 17.77
N PRO A 141 11.10 7.33 16.71
CA PRO A 141 11.50 7.59 15.32
C PRO A 141 11.12 8.99 14.82
N TYR A 142 10.46 9.81 15.66
CA TYR A 142 9.99 11.13 15.29
C TYR A 142 11.09 12.16 15.50
N ALA A 143 12.09 12.16 14.60
CA ALA A 143 12.92 13.34 14.44
C ALA A 143 12.01 14.50 13.98
N PRO A 144 12.01 15.67 14.65
CA PRO A 144 11.35 16.85 14.09
C PRO A 144 11.87 17.05 12.66
N ALA A 145 10.97 17.47 11.75
CA ALA A 145 11.29 17.74 10.35
C ALA A 145 12.68 18.37 10.27
N THR A 146 13.63 17.63 9.69
CA THR A 146 15.04 18.00 9.74
C THR A 146 15.17 19.42 9.20
N LYS A 147 15.82 20.30 9.97
CA LYS A 147 16.31 21.61 9.48
C LYS A 147 17.30 21.33 8.35
N GLY A 148 16.78 21.13 7.14
CA GLY A 148 17.50 20.73 5.95
C GLY A 148 16.74 21.22 4.72
N LYS A 149 17.41 21.18 3.57
CA LYS A 149 16.77 21.48 2.29
C LYS A 149 15.61 20.51 2.09
N ASP A 150 14.48 21.03 1.62
CA ASP A 150 13.34 20.20 1.20
C ASP A 150 13.85 19.11 0.24
N ILE A 151 13.58 17.84 0.59
CA ILE A 151 14.10 16.71 -0.17
C ILE A 151 13.57 16.72 -1.61
N HIS A 152 12.35 17.22 -1.83
CA HIS A 152 11.78 17.33 -3.16
C HIS A 152 12.54 18.35 -4.01
N ALA A 153 12.82 19.54 -3.46
CA ALA A 153 13.67 20.53 -4.11
C ALA A 153 15.11 20.05 -4.32
N ALA A 154 15.67 19.25 -3.42
CA ALA A 154 17.03 18.70 -3.60
C ALA A 154 17.08 17.65 -4.72
N LEU A 155 16.04 16.81 -4.85
CA LEU A 155 15.95 15.80 -5.92
C LEU A 155 15.89 16.43 -7.33
N THR A 156 15.28 17.61 -7.49
CA THR A 156 15.20 18.28 -8.80
C THR A 156 16.52 18.88 -9.27
N GLU A 157 17.51 19.02 -8.38
CA GLU A 157 18.84 19.56 -8.70
C GLU A 157 19.84 18.49 -9.12
N LEU A 158 19.49 17.20 -8.98
CA LEU A 158 20.32 16.10 -9.45
C LEU A 158 20.46 16.13 -10.98
N THR A 159 21.51 15.47 -11.49
CA THR A 159 21.71 15.28 -12.93
C THR A 159 21.73 13.79 -13.26
N PRO A 160 20.71 13.24 -13.95
CA PRO A 160 19.48 13.92 -14.37
C PRO A 160 18.52 14.18 -13.19
N PRO A 161 17.58 15.15 -13.32
CA PRO A 161 16.70 15.58 -12.23
C PRO A 161 15.68 14.50 -11.84
N ARG A 162 15.30 14.48 -10.55
CA ARG A 162 14.51 13.40 -9.95
C ARG A 162 13.29 13.89 -9.17
N LYS A 163 12.37 12.97 -8.88
CA LYS A 163 11.24 13.17 -7.96
C LYS A 163 10.93 11.91 -7.15
N HIS A 164 10.39 12.09 -5.95
CA HIS A 164 9.94 10.99 -5.11
C HIS A 164 8.56 10.49 -5.55
N TYR A 165 8.34 9.18 -5.57
CA TYR A 165 7.09 8.59 -6.07
C TYR A 165 5.83 9.05 -5.32
N GLN A 166 5.91 9.25 -3.99
CA GLN A 166 4.78 9.78 -3.21
C GLN A 166 4.41 11.20 -3.63
N TRP A 167 5.40 12.03 -3.99
CA TRP A 167 5.13 13.37 -4.52
C TRP A 167 4.48 13.29 -5.90
N TYR A 168 4.90 12.33 -6.72
CA TYR A 168 4.24 12.06 -7.99
C TYR A 168 2.78 11.60 -7.76
N TYR A 169 2.51 10.68 -6.84
CA TYR A 169 1.15 10.19 -6.55
C TYR A 169 0.19 11.29 -6.09
N SER A 170 0.69 12.33 -5.42
CA SER A 170 -0.13 13.49 -5.03
C SER A 170 -0.41 14.49 -6.18
N THR A 171 0.02 14.22 -7.42
CA THR A 171 -0.24 15.12 -8.56
C THR A 171 -1.59 14.83 -9.23
N PRO A 172 -2.23 15.83 -9.88
CA PRO A 172 -3.50 15.61 -10.57
C PRO A 172 -3.39 14.63 -11.75
N ASP A 173 -2.20 14.48 -12.33
CA ASP A 173 -1.98 13.64 -13.50
C ASP A 173 -1.70 12.17 -13.13
N ALA A 174 -1.37 11.86 -11.88
CA ALA A 174 -0.91 10.52 -11.47
C ALA A 174 -1.92 9.42 -11.77
N ASN A 175 -3.20 9.68 -11.45
CA ASN A 175 -4.28 8.75 -11.75
C ASN A 175 -4.39 8.50 -13.27
N ALA A 176 -4.43 9.57 -14.06
CA ALA A 176 -4.59 9.45 -15.51
C ALA A 176 -3.38 8.79 -16.17
N ASN A 177 -2.15 9.09 -15.73
CA ASN A 177 -0.93 8.50 -16.24
C ASN A 177 -0.92 6.97 -16.06
N MET A 178 -1.31 6.47 -14.89
CA MET A 178 -1.36 5.04 -14.61
C MET A 178 -2.57 4.35 -15.25
N TRP A 179 -3.75 4.97 -15.14
CA TRP A 179 -5.02 4.42 -15.60
C TRP A 179 -5.15 4.42 -17.13
N ARG A 180 -4.61 5.43 -17.80
CA ARG A 180 -4.65 5.59 -19.26
C ARG A 180 -3.27 5.45 -19.87
N SER A 181 -2.46 4.56 -19.30
CA SER A 181 -1.15 4.22 -19.85
C SER A 181 -1.28 3.75 -21.32
N PRO A 182 -0.32 4.05 -22.20
CA PRO A 182 -0.42 3.77 -23.64
C PRO A 182 -0.71 2.30 -23.99
N ASP A 183 -0.09 1.37 -23.24
CA ASP A 183 -0.26 -0.08 -23.43
C ASP A 183 -1.43 -0.67 -22.61
N GLY A 184 -2.18 0.19 -21.91
CA GLY A 184 -3.31 -0.16 -21.07
C GLY A 184 -2.94 -0.61 -19.65
N VAL A 185 -3.93 -0.53 -18.75
CA VAL A 185 -3.79 -0.83 -17.30
C VAL A 185 -3.19 -2.21 -17.04
N HIS A 186 -3.53 -3.21 -17.85
CA HIS A 186 -3.03 -4.57 -17.68
C HIS A 186 -1.51 -4.64 -17.88
N ALA A 187 -1.01 -4.06 -18.97
CA ALA A 187 0.43 -4.00 -19.25
C ALA A 187 1.16 -3.17 -18.19
N PHE A 188 0.58 -2.03 -17.80
CA PHE A 188 1.10 -1.21 -16.72
C PHE A 188 1.25 -2.01 -15.41
N LEU A 189 0.20 -2.69 -14.95
CA LEU A 189 0.25 -3.47 -13.71
C LEU A 189 1.22 -4.65 -13.82
N ARG A 190 1.33 -5.32 -14.98
CA ARG A 190 2.32 -6.39 -15.20
C ARG A 190 3.74 -5.86 -14.97
N ALA A 191 4.08 -4.74 -15.61
CA ALA A 191 5.39 -4.12 -15.48
C ALA A 191 5.62 -3.60 -14.06
N TYR A 192 4.63 -2.94 -13.46
CA TYR A 192 4.70 -2.40 -12.10
C TYR A 192 4.95 -3.49 -11.05
N TYR A 193 4.16 -4.57 -11.05
CA TYR A 193 4.35 -5.67 -10.11
C TYR A 193 5.66 -6.41 -10.35
N HIS A 194 6.05 -6.64 -11.60
CA HIS A 194 7.34 -7.27 -11.90
C HIS A 194 8.51 -6.43 -11.37
N HIS A 195 8.55 -5.12 -11.66
CA HIS A 195 9.60 -4.19 -11.22
C HIS A 195 9.75 -4.17 -9.69
N LYS A 196 8.67 -4.40 -8.94
CA LYS A 196 8.65 -4.43 -7.47
C LYS A 196 8.74 -5.83 -6.87
N SER A 197 8.93 -6.87 -7.67
CA SER A 197 8.94 -8.26 -7.23
C SER A 197 10.37 -8.79 -6.95
N ALA A 198 10.44 -9.97 -6.32
CA ALA A 198 11.68 -10.72 -6.19
C ALA A 198 12.27 -11.19 -7.54
N ASP A 199 11.46 -11.23 -8.59
CA ASP A 199 11.88 -11.67 -9.93
C ASP A 199 12.58 -10.56 -10.74
N TRP A 200 12.48 -9.30 -10.29
CA TRP A 200 13.20 -8.20 -10.94
C TRP A 200 14.71 -8.35 -10.75
N LYS A 201 15.44 -8.39 -11.86
CA LYS A 201 16.88 -8.72 -11.88
C LYS A 201 17.75 -7.78 -11.04
N LEU A 202 17.32 -6.54 -10.87
CA LEU A 202 18.06 -5.51 -10.14
C LEU A 202 17.56 -5.33 -8.70
N ASN A 203 16.75 -6.28 -8.18
CA ASN A 203 16.35 -6.29 -6.78
C ASN A 203 17.53 -6.69 -5.87
N GLN A 204 18.36 -5.71 -5.54
CA GLN A 204 19.56 -5.85 -4.71
C GLN A 204 19.47 -4.87 -3.53
N PRO A 205 18.81 -5.24 -2.42
CA PRO A 205 18.60 -4.31 -1.31
C PRO A 205 19.92 -3.97 -0.60
N PHE A 206 20.09 -2.69 -0.29
CA PHE A 206 21.22 -2.18 0.49
C PHE A 206 20.73 -1.10 1.47
N LYS A 207 21.52 -0.86 2.51
CA LYS A 207 21.21 0.19 3.49
C LYS A 207 21.62 1.55 2.92
N LEU A 208 20.69 2.51 2.92
CA LEU A 208 21.00 3.91 2.62
C LEU A 208 21.80 4.56 3.74
N ASN A 209 22.71 5.47 3.39
CA ASN A 209 23.54 6.16 4.39
C ASN A 209 22.77 7.26 5.13
N ALA A 210 21.93 8.01 4.41
CA ALA A 210 21.21 9.16 4.94
C ALA A 210 19.99 9.50 4.09
N TRP A 211 19.10 10.35 4.63
CA TRP A 211 18.02 10.98 3.89
C TRP A 211 18.53 12.21 3.12
N ARG A 212 19.33 11.97 2.07
CA ARG A 212 19.85 13.00 1.15
C ARG A 212 19.52 12.63 -0.28
N ALA A 213 19.40 13.61 -1.18
CA ALA A 213 18.99 13.39 -2.55
C ALA A 213 19.89 12.37 -3.29
N GLU A 214 21.21 12.46 -3.11
CA GLU A 214 22.19 11.56 -3.73
C GLU A 214 22.11 10.13 -3.18
N ASP A 215 21.79 9.99 -1.90
CA ASP A 215 21.57 8.68 -1.29
C ASP A 215 20.26 8.07 -1.78
N LEU A 216 19.16 8.83 -1.76
CA LEU A 216 17.87 8.39 -2.27
C LEU A 216 17.93 8.00 -3.74
N ALA A 217 18.68 8.73 -4.57
CA ALA A 217 18.80 8.48 -6.00
C ALA A 217 19.39 7.10 -6.36
N GLN A 218 19.97 6.37 -5.40
CA GLN A 218 20.43 5.00 -5.55
C GLN A 218 19.27 3.98 -5.46
N LEU A 219 18.10 4.38 -4.94
CA LEU A 219 16.91 3.55 -4.93
C LEU A 219 16.41 3.28 -6.36
N PRO A 220 15.69 2.17 -6.58
CA PRO A 220 15.01 1.92 -7.84
C PRO A 220 14.15 3.08 -8.32
N ARG A 221 14.00 3.19 -9.64
CA ARG A 221 13.31 4.33 -10.28
C ARG A 221 11.84 4.44 -9.90
N TYR A 222 11.18 3.35 -9.51
CA TYR A 222 9.82 3.40 -8.99
C TYR A 222 9.69 4.03 -7.59
N TYR A 223 10.81 4.29 -6.88
CA TYR A 223 10.83 5.11 -5.67
C TYR A 223 11.32 6.53 -5.97
N ILE A 224 12.43 6.66 -6.73
CA ILE A 224 13.02 7.94 -7.12
C ILE A 224 13.05 8.05 -8.65
N MET A 225 11.96 8.59 -9.18
CA MET A 225 11.62 8.65 -10.60
C MET A 225 12.43 9.74 -11.31
N ASP A 226 12.60 9.61 -12.63
CA ASP A 226 12.98 10.74 -13.48
C ASP A 226 11.92 11.85 -13.37
N LEU A 227 12.35 13.11 -13.29
CA LEU A 227 11.44 14.25 -13.03
C LEU A 227 10.37 14.40 -14.11
N ASP A 228 10.73 14.13 -15.37
CA ASP A 228 9.89 14.28 -16.57
C ASP A 228 9.01 13.04 -16.87
N GLN A 229 9.10 11.96 -16.10
CA GLN A 229 8.36 10.72 -16.32
C GLN A 229 7.25 10.49 -15.30
N GLY A 230 6.13 9.90 -15.71
CA GLY A 230 5.14 9.33 -14.81
C GLY A 230 5.49 7.89 -14.41
N MET A 231 4.62 7.27 -13.61
CA MET A 231 4.86 5.90 -13.15
C MET A 231 4.72 4.91 -14.31
N ALA A 232 3.82 5.17 -15.27
CA ALA A 232 3.66 4.33 -16.45
C ALA A 232 4.95 4.27 -17.29
N GLU A 233 5.56 5.42 -17.57
CA GLU A 233 6.83 5.51 -18.29
C GLU A 233 7.98 4.91 -17.48
N THR A 234 7.97 5.09 -16.15
CA THR A 234 9.01 4.58 -15.26
C THR A 234 9.06 3.05 -15.24
N VAL A 235 7.91 2.38 -15.27
CA VAL A 235 7.85 0.90 -15.17
C VAL A 235 7.84 0.19 -16.51
N ALA A 236 7.40 0.84 -17.60
CA ALA A 236 7.30 0.21 -18.91
C ALA A 236 8.59 -0.50 -19.39
N PRO A 237 9.80 0.07 -19.22
CA PRO A 237 11.05 -0.60 -19.58
C PRO A 237 11.30 -1.91 -18.82
N GLU A 238 10.67 -2.08 -17.66
CA GLU A 238 10.81 -3.25 -16.79
C GLU A 238 9.75 -4.32 -17.05
N MET A 239 9.01 -4.22 -18.17
CA MET A 239 8.11 -5.26 -18.63
C MET A 239 8.85 -6.61 -18.76
N PRO A 240 8.40 -7.68 -18.09
CA PRO A 240 9.02 -8.99 -18.26
C PRO A 240 8.82 -9.54 -19.67
N SER A 241 9.77 -10.35 -20.14
CA SER A 241 9.63 -11.05 -21.42
C SER A 241 8.39 -11.97 -21.46
N ALA A 242 7.84 -12.22 -22.64
CA ALA A 242 6.70 -13.14 -22.81
C ALA A 242 6.96 -14.53 -22.21
N LYS A 243 8.20 -15.04 -22.31
CA LYS A 243 8.60 -16.31 -21.68
C LYS A 243 8.49 -16.24 -20.15
N HIS A 244 8.92 -15.12 -19.56
CA HIS A 244 8.81 -14.93 -18.12
C HIS A 244 7.33 -14.87 -17.69
N ILE A 245 6.51 -14.07 -18.40
CA ILE A 245 5.06 -13.97 -18.16
C ILE A 245 4.40 -15.35 -18.19
N ALA A 246 4.65 -16.14 -19.24
CA ALA A 246 4.08 -17.48 -19.38
C ALA A 246 4.53 -18.46 -18.29
N SER A 247 5.66 -18.20 -17.63
CA SER A 247 6.19 -19.05 -16.54
C SER A 247 5.87 -18.53 -15.13
N CYS A 248 5.28 -17.33 -15.00
CA CYS A 248 5.05 -16.70 -13.71
C CYS A 248 3.94 -17.44 -12.92
N ARG A 249 4.27 -17.91 -11.72
CA ARG A 249 3.35 -18.68 -10.84
C ARG A 249 2.75 -17.86 -9.71
N TRP A 250 3.41 -16.77 -9.32
CA TRP A 250 2.96 -15.93 -8.20
C TRP A 250 1.94 -14.88 -8.64
N LEU A 251 1.91 -14.52 -9.93
CA LEU A 251 0.91 -13.65 -10.55
C LEU A 251 0.68 -14.08 -11.99
N THR A 252 -0.27 -15.00 -12.19
CA THR A 252 -0.66 -15.48 -13.52
C THR A 252 -1.41 -14.40 -14.31
N GLU A 253 -1.60 -14.60 -15.62
CA GLU A 253 -2.42 -13.68 -16.45
C GLU A 253 -3.86 -13.57 -15.94
N ASP A 254 -4.47 -14.68 -15.51
CA ASP A 254 -5.82 -14.68 -14.95
C ASP A 254 -5.89 -13.92 -13.62
N GLU A 255 -4.88 -14.11 -12.76
CA GLU A 255 -4.79 -13.40 -11.49
C GLU A 255 -4.59 -11.89 -11.73
N LEU A 256 -3.69 -11.51 -12.64
CA LEU A 256 -3.47 -10.10 -13.01
C LEU A 256 -4.72 -9.47 -13.62
N SER A 257 -5.47 -10.24 -14.42
CA SER A 257 -6.71 -9.79 -15.04
C SER A 257 -7.79 -9.44 -14.02
N HIS A 258 -7.71 -9.94 -12.78
CA HIS A 258 -8.58 -9.48 -11.70
C HIS A 258 -8.25 -8.02 -11.33
N TYR A 259 -6.98 -7.71 -11.07
CA TYR A 259 -6.56 -6.35 -10.74
C TYR A 259 -6.81 -5.38 -11.90
N SER A 260 -6.43 -5.77 -13.12
CA SER A 260 -6.52 -4.86 -14.26
C SER A 260 -7.96 -4.48 -14.59
N ARG A 261 -8.91 -5.43 -14.54
CA ARG A 261 -10.33 -5.12 -14.78
C ARG A 261 -10.91 -4.22 -13.71
N THR A 262 -10.53 -4.44 -12.45
CA THR A 262 -10.96 -3.59 -11.34
C THR A 262 -10.46 -2.17 -11.53
N TYR A 263 -9.15 -1.98 -11.74
CA TYR A 263 -8.57 -0.65 -11.93
C TYR A 263 -8.96 0.01 -13.26
N GLU A 264 -9.27 -0.76 -14.30
CA GLU A 264 -9.86 -0.24 -15.53
C GLU A 264 -11.23 0.40 -15.25
N ALA A 265 -12.05 -0.21 -14.39
CA ALA A 265 -13.36 0.31 -14.02
C ALA A 265 -13.31 1.47 -13.01
N THR A 266 -12.38 1.45 -12.06
CA THR A 266 -12.38 2.38 -10.92
C THR A 266 -11.35 3.50 -11.00
N GLY A 267 -10.30 3.32 -11.81
CA GLY A 267 -9.08 4.12 -11.72
C GLY A 267 -8.35 3.91 -10.39
N PHE A 268 -7.28 4.69 -10.18
CA PHE A 268 -6.42 4.63 -9.00
C PHE A 268 -6.65 5.78 -8.01
N GLN A 269 -7.43 6.79 -8.38
CA GLN A 269 -7.55 8.06 -7.65
C GLN A 269 -7.83 7.92 -6.15
N GLY A 270 -8.67 6.96 -5.75
CA GLY A 270 -8.99 6.76 -4.33
C GLY A 270 -7.81 6.21 -3.51
N GLY A 271 -6.83 5.58 -4.16
CA GLY A 271 -5.62 5.07 -3.50
C GLY A 271 -4.42 6.01 -3.58
N LEU A 272 -4.54 7.16 -4.24
CA LEU A 272 -3.49 8.16 -4.44
C LEU A 272 -3.57 9.30 -3.41
#